data_AF-A0A6L4ZAX9-F1
#
_entry.id   AF-A0A6L4ZAX9-F1
#
_cell.length_a   1.000
_cell.length_b   1.000
_cell.length_c   1.000
_cell.angle_alpha   90.00
_cell.angle_beta   90.00
_cell.angle_gamma   90.00
#
_symmetry.space_group_name_H-M   'P 1'
#
loop_
_entity.id
_entity.type
_entity.pdbx_description
1 polymer ?
#
loop_
_entity_poly.entity_id
_entity_poly.type
_entity_poly.pdbx_seq_one_letter_code
_entity_poly.pdbx_strand_id
1 'polypeptide(L)'
;MSKQDNMAIKLRVTEAMAKDVGRNIVRLDPQYFQQLQLQVADIVEITGKRVTICKAMPTYKEQRGQARIQMDGITRENASVGLDEFILVRKVFCQAAERIVL
;
A
#
# COMPACT_ATOMS: atom_id res chain seq x y z
N MET A 1 15.05 -19.23 -6.97
CA MET A 1 14.67 -17.82 -6.76
C MET A 1 13.61 -17.79 -5.68
N SER A 2 14.01 -17.33 -4.51
CA SER A 2 13.39 -17.62 -3.22
C SER A 2 11.96 -17.12 -3.14
N LYS A 3 11.01 -18.03 -2.89
CA LYS A 3 9.67 -17.71 -2.37
C LYS A 3 9.88 -16.99 -1.04
N GLN A 4 9.85 -15.66 -1.05
CA GLN A 4 9.78 -14.91 0.20
C GLN A 4 8.41 -15.13 0.81
N ASP A 5 8.42 -15.63 2.03
CA ASP A 5 7.29 -15.96 2.88
C ASP A 5 6.25 -14.83 2.84
N ASN A 6 5.09 -15.14 2.28
CA ASN A 6 4.14 -14.17 1.74
C ASN A 6 3.26 -13.64 2.87
N MET A 7 3.84 -12.87 3.80
CA MET A 7 3.11 -12.25 4.89
C MET A 7 2.28 -11.10 4.31
N ALA A 8 1.01 -11.41 4.03
CA ALA A 8 0.04 -10.46 3.50
C ALA A 8 -0.94 -10.04 4.59
N ILE A 9 -1.24 -8.75 4.69
CA ILE A 9 -2.16 -8.21 5.68
C ILE A 9 -3.40 -7.67 4.97
N LYS A 10 -4.57 -8.03 5.50
CA LYS A 10 -5.84 -7.51 5.03
C LYS A 10 -6.14 -6.19 5.72
N LEU A 11 -6.24 -5.11 4.95
CA LEU A 11 -6.56 -3.77 5.44
C LEU A 11 -7.81 -3.23 4.75
N ARG A 12 -8.54 -2.36 5.44
CA ARG A 12 -9.71 -1.67 4.88
C ARG A 12 -9.31 -0.35 4.25
N VAL A 13 -9.81 -0.07 3.05
CA VAL A 13 -9.47 1.14 2.30
C VAL A 13 -10.18 2.36 2.87
N THR A 14 -9.43 3.44 3.08
CA THR A 14 -9.94 4.76 3.43
C THR A 14 -9.37 5.84 2.53
N GLU A 15 -10.04 6.98 2.53
CA GLU A 15 -9.60 8.14 1.75
C GLU A 15 -8.26 8.68 2.26
N ALA A 16 -7.35 8.96 1.32
CA ALA A 16 -6.11 9.65 1.62
C ALA A 16 -6.32 11.15 1.81
N MET A 17 -5.39 11.79 2.52
CA MET A 17 -5.38 13.24 2.66
C MET A 17 -5.09 13.90 1.31
N ALA A 18 -5.68 15.07 1.05
CA ALA A 18 -5.50 15.81 -0.21
C ALA A 18 -4.03 16.06 -0.59
N LYS A 19 -3.14 16.18 0.40
CA LYS A 19 -1.68 16.35 0.21
C LYS A 19 -0.94 15.11 -0.32
N ASP A 20 -1.57 13.94 -0.25
CA ASP A 20 -0.98 12.66 -0.62
C ASP A 20 -1.44 12.20 -2.02
N VAL A 21 -2.40 12.91 -2.63
CA VAL A 21 -2.97 12.59 -3.95
C VAL A 21 -1.93 12.70 -5.06
N GLY A 22 -1.87 11.69 -5.94
CA GLY A 22 -0.97 11.66 -7.10
C GLY A 22 0.50 11.37 -6.77
N ARG A 23 0.82 11.04 -5.52
CA ARG A 23 2.21 10.77 -5.09
C ARG A 23 2.56 9.27 -5.05
N ASN A 24 1.63 8.39 -5.43
CA ASN A 24 1.77 6.93 -5.36
C ASN A 24 2.20 6.45 -3.96
N ILE A 25 1.62 7.06 -2.91
CA ILE A 25 1.88 6.72 -1.52
C ILE A 25 0.64 6.15 -0.86
N VAL A 26 0.84 5.20 0.04
CA VAL A 26 -0.20 4.67 0.91
C VAL A 26 0.23 4.80 2.36
N ARG A 27 -0.70 5.15 3.23
CA ARG A 27 -0.41 5.24 4.67
C ARG A 27 -0.95 4.03 5.41
N LEU A 28 -0.07 3.40 6.19
CA LEU A 28 -0.37 2.24 7.04
C LEU A 28 0.15 2.44 8.45
N ASP A 29 -0.52 1.81 9.41
CA ASP A 29 -0.16 1.95 10.82
C ASP A 29 1.22 1.37 11.10
N PRO A 30 2.02 1.98 11.99
CA PRO A 30 3.36 1.48 12.33
C PRO A 30 3.37 0.03 12.83
N GLN A 31 2.27 -0.46 13.40
CA GLN A 31 2.12 -1.88 13.76
C GLN A 31 2.28 -2.79 12.54
N TYR A 32 1.72 -2.40 11.38
CA TYR A 32 1.82 -3.15 10.14
C TYR A 32 3.20 -3.03 9.51
N PHE A 33 3.92 -1.93 9.75
CA PHE A 33 5.33 -1.83 9.36
C PHE A 33 6.17 -2.89 10.06
N GLN A 34 5.95 -3.10 11.37
CA GLN A 34 6.68 -4.14 12.09
C GLN A 34 6.27 -5.55 11.63
N GLN A 35 4.98 -5.80 11.42
CA GLN A 35 4.49 -7.09 10.95
C GLN A 35 4.97 -7.45 9.53
N LEU A 36 4.95 -6.49 8.60
CA LEU A 36 5.41 -6.67 7.22
C LEU A 36 6.93 -6.45 7.05
N GLN A 37 7.64 -6.14 8.14
CA GLN A 37 9.06 -5.77 8.13
C GLN A 37 9.38 -4.66 7.12
N LEU A 38 8.50 -3.66 7.03
CA LEU A 38 8.63 -2.51 6.16
C LEU A 38 9.45 -1.41 6.81
N GLN A 39 10.21 -0.70 5.99
CA GLN A 39 10.81 0.59 6.31
C GLN A 39 10.03 1.73 5.66
N VAL A 40 10.22 2.95 6.16
CA VAL A 40 9.64 4.14 5.54
C VAL A 40 10.15 4.25 4.11
N ALA A 41 9.22 4.43 3.17
CA ALA A 41 9.48 4.50 1.73
C ALA A 41 9.75 3.15 1.03
N ASP A 42 9.61 2.03 1.74
CA ASP A 42 9.56 0.72 1.09
C ASP A 42 8.37 0.62 0.14
N ILE A 43 8.50 -0.30 -0.81
CA ILE A 43 7.47 -0.59 -1.79
C ILE A 43 6.59 -1.73 -1.30
N VAL A 44 5.29 -1.52 -1.44
CA VAL A 44 4.26 -2.50 -1.13
C VAL A 44 3.43 -2.79 -2.36
N GLU A 45 3.07 -4.05 -2.51
CA GLU A 45 2.07 -4.47 -3.48
C GLU A 45 0.71 -4.52 -2.80
N ILE A 46 -0.27 -3.93 -3.46
CA ILE A 46 -1.66 -3.87 -3.04
C ILE A 46 -2.46 -4.70 -4.02
N THR A 47 -3.09 -5.75 -3.51
CA THR A 47 -3.98 -6.63 -4.28
C THR A 47 -5.42 -6.32 -3.92
N GLY A 48 -6.12 -5.69 -4.86
CA GLY A 48 -7.57 -5.53 -4.88
C GLY A 48 -8.21 -6.46 -5.90
N LYS A 49 -9.02 -5.91 -6.81
CA LYS A 49 -9.44 -6.62 -8.03
C LYS A 49 -8.31 -6.65 -9.07
N ARG A 50 -7.46 -5.63 -9.05
CA ARG A 50 -6.20 -5.53 -9.79
C ARG A 50 -5.05 -5.35 -8.81
N VAL A 51 -3.86 -5.73 -9.26
CA VAL A 51 -2.62 -5.54 -8.51
C VAL A 51 -2.06 -4.17 -8.83
N THR A 52 -1.70 -3.41 -7.80
CA THR A 52 -1.00 -2.13 -7.92
C THR A 52 0.17 -2.06 -6.96
N ILE A 53 1.08 -1.12 -7.19
CA ILE A 53 2.30 -0.95 -6.39
C ILE A 53 2.34 0.47 -5.86
N CYS A 54 2.64 0.64 -4.57
CA CYS A 54 2.71 1.94 -3.93
C CYS A 54 3.85 2.00 -2.92
N LYS A 55 4.24 3.21 -2.55
CA LYS A 55 5.22 3.46 -1.49
C LYS A 55 4.53 3.53 -0.13
N ALA A 56 5.02 2.77 0.84
CA ALA A 56 4.49 2.73 2.19
C ALA A 56 5.00 3.89 3.05
N MET A 57 4.07 4.67 3.61
CA MET A 57 4.30 5.75 4.56
C MET A 57 3.60 5.47 5.90
N PRO A 58 4.15 5.90 7.05
CA PRO A 58 3.47 5.74 8.33
C PRO A 58 2.25 6.68 8.42
N THR A 59 1.19 6.24 9.11
CA THR A 59 0.06 7.13 9.46
C THR A 59 0.41 8.08 10.61
N TYR A 60 -0.34 9.18 10.66
CA TYR A 60 -0.33 10.12 11.77
C TYR A 60 -0.91 9.47 13.04
N LYS A 61 -0.42 9.89 14.21
CA LYS A 61 -0.81 9.31 15.51
C LYS A 61 -2.33 9.23 15.71
N GLU A 62 -3.06 10.22 15.20
CA GLU A 62 -4.51 10.36 15.33
C GLU A 62 -5.32 9.27 14.60
N GLN A 63 -4.73 8.64 13.58
CA GLN A 63 -5.43 7.67 12.72
C GLN A 63 -4.94 6.23 12.95
N ARG A 64 -4.15 6.00 14.00
CA ARG A 64 -3.61 4.68 14.33
C ARG A 64 -4.64 3.77 14.98
N GLY A 65 -4.46 2.46 14.79
CA GLY A 65 -5.24 1.42 15.46
C GLY A 65 -6.55 1.08 14.74
N GLN A 66 -6.78 1.61 13.55
CA GLN A 66 -8.05 1.43 12.84
C GLN A 66 -8.03 0.31 11.79
N ALA A 67 -6.90 -0.40 11.62
CA ALA A 67 -6.73 -1.43 10.60
C ALA A 67 -7.07 -0.96 9.17
N ARG A 68 -6.70 0.28 8.87
CA ARG A 68 -7.03 0.98 7.63
C ARG A 68 -5.78 1.33 6.82
N ILE A 69 -5.97 1.39 5.50
CA ILE A 69 -4.98 1.89 4.56
C ILE A 69 -5.55 3.13 3.87
N GLN A 70 -4.81 4.23 3.91
CA GLN A 70 -5.19 5.43 3.19
C GLN A 70 -4.64 5.38 1.77
N MET A 71 -5.53 5.49 0.80
CA MET A 71 -5.18 5.47 -0.62
C MET A 71 -5.90 6.61 -1.35
N ASP A 72 -5.22 7.24 -2.29
CA ASP A 72 -5.79 8.28 -3.14
C ASP A 72 -6.66 7.69 -4.26
N GLY A 73 -7.41 8.56 -4.94
CA GLY A 73 -8.34 8.13 -6.00
C GLY A 73 -7.66 7.37 -7.14
N ILE A 74 -6.46 7.81 -7.54
CA ILE A 74 -5.70 7.21 -8.64
C ILE A 74 -5.23 5.80 -8.26
N THR A 75 -4.67 5.61 -7.06
CA THR A 75 -4.26 4.28 -6.58
C THR A 75 -5.44 3.33 -6.47
N ARG A 76 -6.59 3.83 -5.99
CA ARG A 76 -7.83 3.04 -5.89
C ARG A 76 -8.34 2.60 -7.25
N GLU A 77 -8.32 3.48 -8.25
CA GLU A 77 -8.69 3.15 -9.63
C GLU A 77 -7.76 2.07 -10.22
N ASN A 78 -6.45 2.21 -10.01
CA ASN A 78 -5.44 1.24 -10.44
C ASN A 78 -5.65 -0.15 -9.80
N ALA A 79 -5.96 -0.19 -8.50
CA ALA A 79 -6.32 -1.42 -7.80
C ALA A 79 -7.74 -1.92 -8.11
N SER A 80 -8.56 -1.07 -8.73
CA SER A 80 -10.00 -1.27 -8.97
C SER A 80 -10.77 -1.59 -7.67
N VAL A 81 -10.60 -0.74 -6.64
CA VAL A 81 -11.22 -0.90 -5.32
C VAL A 81 -11.96 0.35 -4.85
N GLY A 82 -13.04 0.13 -4.11
CA GLY A 82 -13.83 1.18 -3.47
C GLY A 82 -13.28 1.65 -2.12
N LEU A 83 -13.87 2.71 -1.59
CA LEU A 83 -13.75 3.03 -0.15
C LEU A 83 -14.41 1.91 0.66
N ASP A 84 -13.91 1.66 1.86
CA ASP A 84 -14.42 0.64 2.78
C ASP A 84 -14.30 -0.83 2.32
N GLU A 85 -13.79 -1.08 1.12
CA GLU A 85 -13.42 -2.41 0.66
C GLU A 85 -12.14 -2.91 1.34
N PHE A 86 -11.92 -4.22 1.28
CA PHE A 86 -10.72 -4.84 1.82
C PHE A 86 -9.73 -5.15 0.71
N ILE A 87 -8.45 -4.93 1.00
CA ILE A 87 -7.33 -5.23 0.12
C ILE A 87 -6.26 -6.02 0.88
N LEU A 88 -5.43 -6.74 0.13
CA LEU A 88 -4.25 -7.41 0.68
C LEU A 88 -3.01 -6.56 0.38
N VAL A 89 -2.20 -6.33 1.42
CA VAL A 89 -0.92 -5.63 1.31
C VAL A 89 0.21 -6.60 1.60
N ARG A 90 1.24 -6.59 0.77
CA ARG A 90 2.48 -7.30 1.04
C ARG A 90 3.70 -6.45 0.68
N LYS A 91 4.82 -6.72 1.36
CA LYS A 91 6.12 -6.14 1.00
C LYS A 91 6.62 -6.77 -0.29
N VAL A 92 7.14 -5.95 -1.20
CA VAL A 92 7.78 -6.43 -2.44
C VAL A 92 9.08 -5.68 -2.69
N PHE A 93 10.03 -6.36 -3.32
CA PHE A 93 11.27 -5.74 -3.78
C PHE A 93 11.14 -5.46 -5.28
N CYS A 94 11.31 -4.20 -5.65
CA CYS A 94 11.29 -3.78 -7.05
C CYS A 94 12.72 -3.56 -7.56
N GLN A 95 13.00 -4.05 -8.76
CA GLN A 95 14.24 -3.77 -9.48
C GLN A 95 14.03 -2.60 -10.45
N ALA A 96 15.10 -1.89 -10.78
CA ALA A 96 15.04 -0.83 -11.78
C ALA A 96 14.61 -1.40 -13.14
N ALA A 97 13.66 -0.75 -13.80
CA ALA A 97 13.22 -1.17 -15.12
C ALA A 97 14.28 -0.81 -16.19
N GLU A 98 14.54 -1.73 -17.12
CA GLU A 98 15.49 -1.50 -18.23
C GLU A 98 14.84 -0.81 -19.43
N ARG A 99 13.53 -1.02 -19.63
CA ARG A 99 12.75 -0.46 -20.73
C ARG A 99 11.31 -0.28 -20.29
N ILE A 100 10.72 0.87 -20.63
CA ILE A 100 9.32 1.21 -20.38
C ILE A 100 8.67 1.48 -21.73
N VAL A 101 7.52 0.86 -21.99
CA VAL A 101 6.66 1.12 -23.15
C VAL A 101 5.30 1.51 -22.60
N LEU A 102 4.73 2.60 -23.11
CA LEU A 102 3.47 3.20 -22.66
C LEU A 102 2.35 2.96 -23.67
#